data_AF-A0A7X7WK15-F1
#
_entry.id   AF-A0A7X7WK15-F1
#
_cell.length_a   1.000
_cell.length_b   1.000
_cell.length_c   1.000
_cell.angle_alpha   90.00
_cell.angle_beta   90.00
_cell.angle_gamma   90.00
#
_symmetry.space_group_name_H-M   'P 1'
#
loop_
_entity.id
_entity.type
_entity.pdbx_description
1 polymer ?
#
loop_
_entity_poly.entity_id
_entity_poly.type
_entity_poly.pdbx_seq_one_letter_code
_entity_poly.pdbx_strand_id
1 'polypeptide(L)'
;MKIREFLKANFKHFNAAVVVDAADAWVAHLNKGGKMFITLAGAMSTAELGISLAEIIRRGKVHGICSTGANLEEDIFNLVANKHYKRVPNYRNLSDKQEEELRDAGLNRVTDTCIPEE
;
A
#
# COMPACT_ATOMS: atom_id res chain seq x y z
N MET A 1 14.39 -7.20 -20.49
CA MET A 1 13.83 -5.83 -20.53
C MET A 1 13.60 -5.36 -19.10
N LYS A 2 14.01 -4.13 -18.75
CA LYS A 2 13.77 -3.56 -17.41
C LYS A 2 12.31 -3.09 -17.28
N ILE A 3 11.73 -3.05 -16.07
CA ILE A 3 10.34 -2.60 -15.84
C ILE A 3 10.07 -1.22 -16.45
N ARG A 4 11.02 -0.27 -16.32
CA ARG A 4 10.87 1.06 -16.91
C ARG A 4 10.69 1.02 -18.43
N GLU A 5 11.47 0.18 -19.12
CA GLU A 5 11.37 0.01 -20.58
C GLU A 5 10.05 -0.65 -20.95
N PHE A 6 9.63 -1.66 -20.19
CA PHE A 6 8.33 -2.32 -20.38
C PHE A 6 7.17 -1.31 -20.26
N LEU A 7 7.14 -0.50 -19.21
CA LEU A 7 6.08 0.49 -19.01
C LEU A 7 6.08 1.51 -20.14
N LYS A 8 7.24 2.07 -20.50
CA LYS A 8 7.35 3.02 -21.61
C LYS A 8 6.92 2.42 -22.94
N ALA A 9 7.14 1.13 -23.18
CA ALA A 9 6.73 0.45 -24.40
C ALA A 9 5.24 0.14 -24.46
N ASN A 10 4.60 -0.22 -23.34
CA ASN A 10 3.24 -0.76 -23.34
C ASN A 10 2.18 0.23 -22.82
N PHE A 11 2.53 1.16 -21.92
CA PHE A 11 1.57 2.00 -21.21
C PHE A 11 1.50 3.37 -21.88
N LYS A 12 0.77 3.46 -22.98
CA LYS A 12 0.79 4.63 -23.89
C LYS A 12 -0.34 5.64 -23.71
N HIS A 13 -1.51 5.21 -23.25
CA HIS A 13 -2.72 6.04 -23.23
C HIS A 13 -3.53 5.85 -21.95
N PHE A 14 -4.44 6.79 -21.67
CA PHE A 14 -5.36 6.78 -20.53
C PHE A 14 -4.63 6.57 -19.19
N ASN A 15 -5.28 5.88 -18.24
CA ASN A 15 -4.72 5.61 -16.92
C ASN A 15 -3.40 4.82 -16.96
N ALA A 16 -3.13 4.08 -18.05
CA ALA A 16 -1.85 3.41 -18.20
C ALA A 16 -0.71 4.43 -18.39
N ALA A 17 -0.87 5.46 -19.22
CA ALA A 17 0.16 6.48 -19.41
C ALA A 17 0.47 7.27 -18.12
N VAL A 18 -0.54 7.48 -17.28
CA VAL A 18 -0.42 8.28 -16.05
C VAL A 18 0.66 7.74 -15.11
N VAL A 19 0.87 6.42 -15.03
CA VAL A 19 1.94 5.86 -14.17
C VAL A 19 3.34 6.20 -14.69
N VAL A 20 3.51 6.27 -16.02
CA VAL A 20 4.77 6.63 -16.66
C VAL A 20 5.05 8.11 -16.44
N ASP A 21 4.04 8.96 -16.66
CA ASP A 21 4.14 10.41 -16.48
C ASP A 21 4.44 10.76 -15.02
N ALA A 22 3.75 10.14 -14.06
CA ALA A 22 3.99 10.34 -12.63
C ALA A 22 5.40 9.90 -12.22
N ALA A 23 5.88 8.76 -12.72
CA ALA A 23 7.22 8.27 -12.42
C ALA A 23 8.32 9.18 -12.99
N ASP A 24 8.21 9.59 -14.26
CA ASP A 24 9.18 10.49 -14.90
C ASP A 24 9.14 11.89 -14.27
N ALA A 25 7.95 12.41 -13.90
CA ALA A 25 7.79 13.68 -13.18
C ALA A 25 8.46 13.65 -11.80
N TRP A 26 8.30 12.57 -11.03
CA TRP A 26 8.95 12.43 -9.74
C TRP A 26 10.47 12.35 -9.88
N VAL A 27 10.99 11.60 -10.85
CA VAL A 27 12.43 11.56 -11.14
C VAL A 27 12.96 12.95 -11.48
N ALA A 28 12.24 13.71 -12.31
CA ALA A 28 12.62 15.08 -12.65
C ALA A 28 12.62 16.00 -11.42
N HIS A 29 11.64 15.86 -10.52
CA HIS A 29 11.58 16.61 -9.25
C HIS A 29 12.78 16.31 -8.36
N LEU A 30 13.13 15.03 -8.20
CA LEU A 30 14.30 14.62 -7.41
C LEU A 30 15.62 15.13 -8.01
N ASN A 31 15.78 15.04 -9.33
CA ASN A 31 17.00 15.51 -10.01
C ASN A 31 17.20 17.04 -9.88
N LYS A 32 16.12 17.79 -9.65
CA LYS A 32 16.16 19.24 -9.36
C LYS A 32 16.42 19.54 -7.88
N GLY A 33 16.70 18.54 -7.05
CA GLY A 33 16.88 18.71 -5.60
C GLY A 33 15.57 18.86 -4.82
N GLY A 34 14.43 18.57 -5.46
CA GLY A 34 13.11 18.70 -4.87
C GLY A 34 12.88 17.76 -3.68
N LYS A 35 12.07 18.21 -2.72
CA LYS A 35 11.65 17.43 -1.55
C LYS A 35 10.31 16.76 -1.80
N MET A 36 10.18 15.51 -1.39
CA MET A 36 8.97 14.71 -1.60
C MET A 36 8.17 14.59 -0.31
N PHE A 37 6.90 14.97 -0.39
CA PHE A 37 5.92 14.83 0.67
C PHE A 37 4.82 13.87 0.20
N ILE A 38 4.49 12.86 1.01
CA ILE A 38 3.50 11.83 0.66
C ILE A 38 2.31 11.91 1.60
N THR A 39 1.10 11.80 1.07
CA THR A 39 -0.14 11.62 1.84
C THR A 39 -0.64 10.19 1.69
N LEU A 40 -0.93 9.50 2.79
CA LEU A 40 -1.31 8.09 2.80
C LEU A 40 -2.70 7.88 3.40
N ALA A 41 -3.49 7.03 2.74
CA ALA A 41 -4.72 6.50 3.31
C ALA A 41 -4.42 5.36 4.31
N GLY A 42 -5.31 5.16 5.29
CA GLY A 42 -5.13 4.18 6.36
C GLY A 42 -4.84 2.77 5.87
N ALA A 43 -5.64 2.23 4.95
CA ALA A 43 -5.48 0.86 4.46
C ALA A 43 -4.16 0.57 3.71
N MET A 44 -3.33 1.59 3.42
CA MET A 44 -2.07 1.39 2.69
C MET A 44 -1.00 0.63 3.50
N SER A 45 -1.07 0.64 4.83
CA SER A 45 -0.23 -0.19 5.70
C SER A 45 -0.64 -1.65 5.64
N THR A 46 -1.94 -1.95 5.68
CA THR A 46 -2.47 -3.31 5.43
C THR A 46 -2.11 -3.79 4.03
N ALA A 47 -2.12 -2.91 3.03
CA ALA A 47 -1.70 -3.21 1.67
C ALA A 47 -0.17 -3.35 1.51
N GLU A 48 0.57 -3.31 2.62
CA GLU A 48 2.03 -3.51 2.69
C GLU A 48 2.85 -2.54 1.84
N LEU A 49 2.34 -1.31 1.61
CA LEU A 49 3.08 -0.26 0.88
C LEU A 49 4.45 0.01 1.54
N GLY A 50 4.54 -0.21 2.85
CA GLY A 50 5.75 -0.11 3.66
C GLY A 50 6.95 -0.85 3.09
N ILE A 51 6.78 -1.97 2.38
CA ILE A 51 7.89 -2.74 1.78
C ILE A 51 8.70 -1.84 0.83
N SER A 52 8.02 -1.13 -0.06
CA SER A 52 8.67 -0.25 -1.05
C SER A 52 8.91 1.15 -0.49
N LEU A 53 7.99 1.67 0.32
CA LEU A 53 8.06 3.00 0.90
C LEU A 53 9.22 3.11 1.90
N ALA A 54 9.46 2.11 2.74
CA ALA A 54 10.56 2.13 3.70
C ALA A 54 11.92 2.22 3.00
N GLU A 55 12.09 1.54 1.86
CA GLU A 55 13.33 1.61 1.09
C GLU A 55 13.60 3.00 0.51
N ILE A 56 12.57 3.67 -0.04
CA ILE A 56 12.74 5.02 -0.57
C ILE A 56 12.93 6.07 0.53
N ILE A 57 12.38 5.85 1.74
CA ILE A 57 12.68 6.65 2.93
C ILE A 57 14.15 6.48 3.33
N ARG A 58 14.64 5.24 3.46
CA ARG A 58 16.05 4.96 3.83
C ARG A 58 17.05 5.55 2.83
N ARG A 59 16.66 5.64 1.55
CA ARG A 59 17.46 6.31 0.50
C ARG A 59 17.34 7.83 0.48
N GLY A 60 16.63 8.44 1.43
CA GLY A 60 16.44 9.90 1.51
C GLY A 60 15.62 10.48 0.37
N LYS A 61 14.76 9.70 -0.29
CA LYS A 61 13.94 10.15 -1.43
C LYS A 61 12.57 10.68 -1.01
N VAL A 62 12.13 10.35 0.20
CA VAL A 62 10.90 10.86 0.84
C VAL A 62 11.30 11.66 2.06
N HIS A 63 10.70 12.84 2.23
CA HIS A 63 11.13 13.84 3.21
C HIS A 63 10.04 14.21 4.23
N GLY A 64 8.78 13.90 3.92
CA GLY A 64 7.68 14.04 4.85
C GLY A 64 6.52 13.12 4.47
N ILE A 65 5.77 12.67 5.47
CA ILE A 65 4.60 11.81 5.31
C ILE A 65 3.48 12.38 6.17
N CYS A 66 2.31 12.58 5.57
CA CYS A 66 1.05 12.75 6.29
C CYS A 66 0.28 11.44 6.18
N SER A 67 0.01 10.82 7.31
CA SER A 67 -0.69 9.55 7.38
C SER A 67 -1.79 9.60 8.44
N THR A 68 -2.64 8.58 8.43
CA THR A 68 -3.61 8.36 9.51
C THR A 68 -2.95 7.63 10.69
N GLY A 69 -3.63 7.55 11.83
CA GLY A 69 -3.18 6.75 12.98
C GLY A 69 -3.04 5.26 12.64
N ALA A 70 -3.95 4.72 11.81
CA ALA A 70 -3.94 3.32 11.38
C ALA A 70 -2.61 2.93 10.70
N ASN A 71 -1.97 3.85 9.98
CA ASN A 71 -0.69 3.54 9.33
C ASN A 71 0.44 3.29 10.32
N LEU A 72 0.43 3.96 11.47
CA LEU A 72 1.45 3.76 12.50
C LEU A 72 1.17 2.50 13.32
N GLU A 73 -0.10 2.27 13.63
CA GLU A 73 -0.55 1.11 14.38
C GLU A 73 -0.37 -0.20 13.60
N GLU A 74 -0.85 -0.25 12.36
CA GLU A 74 -0.75 -1.45 11.52
C GLU A 74 0.68 -1.77 11.10
N ASP A 75 1.57 -0.79 10.99
CA ASP A 75 2.99 -1.07 10.71
C ASP A 75 3.66 -1.78 11.90
N ILE A 76 3.23 -1.45 13.13
CA ILE A 76 3.63 -2.18 14.34
C ILE A 76 3.00 -3.59 14.33
N PHE A 77 1.71 -3.73 14.00
CA PHE A 77 1.08 -5.05 13.88
C PHE A 77 1.72 -5.90 12.79
N ASN A 78 2.14 -5.32 11.68
CA ASN A 78 2.88 -6.04 10.66
C ASN A 78 4.20 -6.60 11.20
N LEU A 79 4.88 -5.88 12.08
CA LEU A 79 6.13 -6.35 12.69
C LEU A 79 5.92 -7.58 13.59
N VAL A 80 4.82 -7.62 14.35
CA VAL A 80 4.60 -8.64 15.39
C VAL A 80 3.66 -9.77 14.99
N ALA A 81 2.68 -9.50 14.11
CA ALA A 81 1.53 -10.37 13.85
C ALA A 81 1.25 -10.64 12.36
N ASN A 82 2.06 -10.12 11.41
CA ASN A 82 1.83 -10.30 9.97
C ASN A 82 1.65 -11.77 9.54
N LYS A 83 2.31 -12.72 10.22
CA LYS A 83 2.16 -14.17 9.97
C LYS A 83 0.76 -14.72 10.22
N HIS A 84 -0.07 -14.00 10.96
CA HIS A 84 -1.45 -14.37 11.27
C HIS A 84 -2.45 -13.75 10.30
N TYR A 85 -2.01 -12.88 9.38
CA TYR A 85 -2.90 -12.22 8.45
C TYR A 85 -3.50 -13.24 7.49
N LYS A 86 -4.80 -13.11 7.22
CA LYS A 86 -5.53 -14.03 6.35
C LYS A 86 -6.16 -13.28 5.19
N ARG A 87 -5.95 -13.78 3.98
CA ARG A 87 -6.65 -13.28 2.80
C ARG A 87 -8.09 -13.81 2.81
N VAL A 88 -9.03 -12.95 2.42
CA VAL A 88 -10.45 -13.29 2.26
C VAL A 88 -10.80 -13.26 0.78
N PRO A 89 -10.79 -14.42 0.08
CA PRO A 89 -11.28 -14.50 -1.28
C PRO A 89 -12.72 -14.01 -1.38
N ASN A 90 -13.10 -13.35 -2.47
CA ASN A 90 -14.46 -12.87 -2.72
C ASN A 90 -15.01 -11.89 -1.66
N TYR A 91 -14.16 -11.17 -0.91
CA TYR A 91 -14.55 -10.23 0.15
C TYR A 91 -15.63 -9.19 -0.22
N ARG A 92 -15.83 -8.92 -1.51
CA ARG A 92 -16.87 -8.00 -2.00
C ARG A 92 -18.28 -8.58 -1.98
N ASN A 93 -18.41 -9.91 -1.88
CA ASN A 93 -19.66 -10.65 -2.02
C ASN A 93 -19.89 -11.61 -0.83
N LEU A 94 -19.37 -11.29 0.35
CA LEU A 94 -19.65 -12.06 1.56
C LEU A 94 -21.13 -11.91 1.91
N SER A 95 -21.77 -13.02 2.29
CA SER A 95 -23.09 -12.97 2.93
C SER A 95 -22.98 -12.48 4.38
N ASP A 96 -24.08 -11.96 4.93
CA ASP A 96 -24.14 -11.51 6.33
C ASP A 96 -23.63 -12.58 7.29
N LYS A 97 -23.98 -13.85 7.05
CA LYS A 97 -23.51 -14.98 7.85
C LYS A 97 -21.99 -15.15 7.80
N GLN A 98 -21.36 -14.95 6.64
CA GLN A 98 -19.91 -15.06 6.51
C GLN A 98 -19.19 -13.90 7.19
N GLU A 99 -19.77 -12.70 7.18
CA GLU A 99 -19.24 -11.57 7.96
C GLU A 99 -19.35 -11.86 9.47
N GLU A 100 -20.45 -12.46 9.93
CA GLU A 100 -20.59 -12.92 11.31
C GLU A 100 -19.57 -14.00 11.69
N GLU A 101 -19.34 -14.99 10.82
CA GLU A 101 -18.33 -16.03 11.03
C GLU A 101 -16.91 -15.44 11.17
N LEU A 102 -16.58 -14.39 10.41
CA LEU A 102 -15.30 -13.68 10.56
C LEU A 102 -15.22 -12.94 11.90
N ARG A 103 -16.29 -12.24 12.29
CA ARG A 103 -16.38 -11.54 13.57
C ARG A 103 -16.23 -12.51 14.74
N ASP A 104 -16.98 -13.60 14.74
CA ASP A 104 -17.00 -14.58 15.83
C ASP A 104 -15.66 -15.33 15.94
N ALA A 105 -14.87 -15.37 14.86
CA ALA A 105 -13.50 -15.89 14.83
C ALA A 105 -12.43 -14.83 15.18
N GLY A 106 -12.80 -13.60 15.54
CA GLY A 106 -11.85 -12.52 15.86
C GLY A 106 -11.06 -12.00 14.66
N LEU A 107 -11.57 -12.21 13.43
CA LEU A 107 -10.88 -11.86 12.19
C LEU A 107 -11.32 -10.49 11.67
N ASN A 108 -10.93 -9.42 12.37
CA ASN A 108 -11.15 -8.05 11.92
C ASN A 108 -10.57 -7.86 10.52
N ARG A 109 -11.37 -7.31 9.58
CA ARG A 109 -10.95 -7.19 8.18
C ARG A 109 -10.82 -5.75 7.69
N VAL A 110 -9.78 -5.53 6.90
CA VAL A 110 -9.62 -4.38 6.02
C VAL A 110 -9.66 -4.91 4.59
N THR A 111 -10.72 -4.57 3.86
CA THR A 111 -11.01 -5.09 2.52
C THR A 111 -10.96 -6.63 2.46
N ASP A 112 -9.89 -7.17 1.89
CA ASP A 112 -9.61 -8.56 1.56
C ASP A 112 -8.58 -9.21 2.49
N THR A 113 -8.20 -8.52 3.57
CA THR A 113 -7.19 -8.98 4.53
C THR A 113 -7.74 -8.88 5.95
N CYS A 114 -7.71 -9.99 6.67
CA CYS A 114 -7.98 -10.04 8.10
C CYS A 114 -6.69 -9.83 8.90
N ILE A 115 -6.79 -9.04 9.95
CA ILE A 115 -5.73 -8.65 10.89
C ILE A 115 -6.19 -9.11 12.27
N PRO A 116 -5.80 -10.32 12.73
CA PRO A 116 -6.16 -10.79 14.05
C PRO A 116 -5.48 -9.95 15.14
N GLU A 117 -6.22 -9.58 16.18
CA GLU A 117 -5.73 -8.75 17.29
C GLU A 117 -5.22 -9.56 18.50
N GLU A 118 -5.21 -10.90 18.41
CA GLU A 118 -4.76 -11.84 19.47
C GLU A 118 -3.55 -12.68 19.07
#